data_AF-A0A954YCN6-F1
#
_entry.id   AF-A0A954YCN6-F1
#
_cell.length_a   1.000
_cell.length_b   1.000
_cell.length_c   1.000
_cell.angle_alpha   90.00
_cell.angle_beta   90.00
_cell.angle_gamma   90.00
#
_symmetry.space_group_name_H-M   'P 1'
#
loop_
_entity.id
_entity.type
_entity.pdbx_description
1 polymer ?
#
loop_
_entity_poly.entity_id
_entity_poly.type
_entity_poly.pdbx_seq_one_letter_code
_entity_poly.pdbx_strand_id
1 'polypeptide(L)'
;NWIQDDLPNLFGPGRGAGVTPFDVIFGSIGMLRARQSGYPAEQICVAPVPVNPRRFHDRPVSGDERARYACDVSFVSNHSIAPEAFIEQASVSIPPEQARLLRAIDEDFAARIARDDVPATQPRTNALILQIAQREGIDWMTLDHCDALRRAVVDKLITLRFRQEALEAVSGMGLELRLYGNGWENHPRLARYARGPAAHGDELRAIYQATRVNLQLMPTGAIHQRLIEGLFSGGFFLIRRTAADTCGDVYGEIEAYCLQNNIESDLALIAAADTDRRVGAHLERLRERLFAPGEPYDGLVADFELARARGFPLDARGLLPRYDDVAFGTTGELAALLNQFLHDEAARREIAGPQRSAVNQHFSYDAALKRMFDFAAAHFARLAAKTNQRSLVSAIDS
;
A
#
# COMPACT_ATOMS: atom_id res chain seq x y z
N ASN A 1 6.63 21.64 8.37
CA ASN A 1 7.00 20.35 9.00
C ASN A 1 6.77 19.20 8.04
N TRP A 2 7.72 18.27 7.89
CA TRP A 2 7.53 17.03 7.12
C TRP A 2 7.16 15.88 8.05
N ILE A 3 6.05 15.19 7.79
CA ILE A 3 5.62 13.99 8.52
C ILE A 3 5.43 12.87 7.50
N GLN A 4 6.20 11.79 7.68
CA GLN A 4 6.12 10.61 6.82
C GLN A 4 5.72 9.37 7.60
N ASP A 5 6.26 9.22 8.80
CA ASP A 5 6.10 8.02 9.60
C ASP A 5 5.12 8.26 10.75
N ASP A 6 4.34 7.23 11.04
CA ASP A 6 3.33 7.18 12.09
C ASP A 6 3.96 6.97 13.48
N LEU A 7 4.86 7.88 13.88
CA LEU A 7 5.62 7.78 15.12
C LEU A 7 4.84 8.32 16.34
N PRO A 8 4.92 7.65 17.51
CA PRO A 8 4.21 8.10 18.74
C PRO A 8 4.58 9.49 19.25
N ASN A 9 5.73 10.03 18.87
CA ASN A 9 6.11 11.40 19.22
C ASN A 9 5.49 12.46 18.28
N LEU A 10 5.03 12.06 17.09
CA LEU A 10 4.37 12.92 16.11
C LEU A 10 2.85 12.90 16.24
N PHE A 11 2.29 11.77 16.69
CA PHE A 11 0.85 11.56 16.85
C PHE A 11 0.46 11.32 18.31
N GLY A 12 -0.72 11.79 18.69
CA GLY A 12 -1.26 11.67 20.05
C GLY A 12 -1.98 12.95 20.49
N PRO A 13 -2.78 12.89 21.57
CA PRO A 13 -3.55 14.03 22.03
C PRO A 13 -2.68 15.28 22.24
N GLY A 14 -3.06 16.39 21.61
CA GLY A 14 -2.40 17.70 21.77
C GLY A 14 -1.09 17.88 21.00
N ARG A 15 -0.63 16.92 20.20
CA ARG A 15 0.61 17.08 19.40
C ARG A 15 0.52 18.21 18.37
N GLY A 16 -0.67 18.52 17.88
CA GLY A 16 -0.92 19.66 17.00
C GLY A 16 -1.03 21.01 17.70
N ALA A 17 -1.05 21.08 19.04
CA ALA A 17 -1.29 22.34 19.77
C ALA A 17 -0.17 23.38 19.60
N GLY A 18 1.04 22.95 19.23
CA GLY A 18 2.17 23.83 18.96
C GLY A 18 2.18 24.44 17.55
N VAL A 19 1.24 24.05 16.69
CA VAL A 19 1.15 24.55 15.31
C VAL A 19 0.55 25.95 15.34
N THR A 20 1.28 26.91 14.79
CA THR A 20 0.84 28.30 14.65
C THR A 20 0.18 28.52 13.30
N PRO A 21 -0.57 29.62 13.09
CA PRO A 21 -1.17 29.93 11.78
C PRO A 21 -0.17 30.02 10.61
N PHE A 22 1.13 30.17 10.89
CA PHE A 22 2.18 30.27 9.88
C PHE A 22 2.82 28.94 9.51
N ASP A 23 2.48 27.86 10.22
CA ASP A 23 3.01 26.54 9.95
C ASP A 23 2.22 25.85 8.83
N VAL A 24 2.94 25.08 8.01
CA VAL A 24 2.35 24.15 7.05
C VAL A 24 2.94 22.78 7.31
N ILE A 25 2.07 21.77 7.32
CA ILE A 25 2.40 20.38 7.59
C ILE A 25 2.28 19.62 6.28
N PHE A 26 3.32 18.89 5.90
CA PHE A 26 3.40 18.22 4.62
C PHE A 26 3.83 16.76 4.79
N GLY A 27 3.24 15.84 4.02
CA GLY A 27 3.76 14.48 3.86
C GLY A 27 2.71 13.38 3.89
N SER A 28 3.15 12.14 4.13
CA SER A 28 2.30 10.94 4.07
C SER A 28 1.52 10.77 5.38
N ILE A 29 0.53 11.62 5.58
CA ILE A 29 -0.18 11.76 6.86
C ILE A 29 -1.57 11.12 6.76
N GLY A 30 -1.92 10.25 7.70
CA GLY A 30 -3.30 9.78 7.87
C GLY A 30 -4.19 10.90 8.45
N MET A 31 -5.21 11.33 7.70
CA MET A 31 -6.05 12.47 8.08
C MET A 31 -6.79 12.27 9.39
N LEU A 32 -7.35 11.07 9.61
CA LEU A 32 -8.03 10.72 10.86
C LEU A 32 -7.08 10.88 12.07
N ARG A 33 -5.88 10.32 11.97
CA ARG A 33 -4.88 10.37 13.04
C ARG A 33 -4.37 11.78 13.29
N ALA A 34 -4.20 12.58 12.24
CA ALA A 34 -3.80 13.97 12.37
C ALA A 34 -4.87 14.80 13.10
N ARG A 35 -6.14 14.63 12.74
CA ARG A 35 -7.29 15.26 13.43
C ARG A 35 -7.36 14.86 14.90
N GLN A 36 -7.24 13.57 15.20
CA GLN A 36 -7.20 13.06 16.58
C GLN A 36 -6.02 13.61 17.39
N SER A 37 -4.93 13.97 16.72
CA SER A 37 -3.76 14.58 17.34
C SER A 37 -3.84 16.11 17.48
N GLY A 38 -4.94 16.72 17.02
CA GLY A 38 -5.20 18.16 17.10
C GLY A 38 -4.49 18.99 16.03
N TYR A 39 -4.02 18.39 14.94
CA TYR A 39 -3.45 19.15 13.82
C TYR A 39 -4.55 19.87 13.03
N PRO A 40 -4.41 21.19 12.72
CA PRO A 40 -5.40 21.93 11.95
C PRO A 40 -5.50 21.43 10.50
N ALA A 41 -6.68 20.95 10.09
CA ALA A 41 -6.88 20.32 8.78
C ALA A 41 -6.51 21.26 7.62
N GLU A 42 -6.77 22.56 7.76
CA GLU A 42 -6.44 23.58 6.77
C GLU A 42 -4.94 23.86 6.61
N GLN A 43 -4.10 23.33 7.51
CA GLN A 43 -2.64 23.44 7.49
C GLN A 43 -1.95 22.13 7.07
N ILE A 44 -2.71 21.07 6.80
CA ILE A 44 -2.19 19.77 6.37
C ILE A 44 -2.30 19.65 4.85
N CYS A 45 -1.15 19.43 4.21
CA CYS A 45 -1.05 19.05 2.82
C CYS A 45 -0.54 17.61 2.73
N VAL A 46 -1.43 16.69 2.37
CA VAL A 46 -1.03 15.29 2.22
C VAL A 46 -0.35 15.08 0.87
N ALA A 47 0.80 14.42 0.90
CA ALA A 47 1.49 13.96 -0.29
C ALA A 47 1.98 12.52 -0.12
N PRO A 48 2.05 11.74 -1.22
CA PRO A 48 2.75 10.47 -1.18
C PRO A 48 4.25 10.68 -0.91
N VAL A 49 4.95 9.61 -0.54
CA VAL A 49 6.42 9.60 -0.47
C VAL A 49 6.97 9.84 -1.89
N PRO A 50 7.69 10.95 -2.14
CA PRO A 50 8.15 11.27 -3.47
C PRO A 50 9.38 10.44 -3.86
N VAL A 51 9.47 10.11 -5.15
CA VAL A 51 10.63 9.49 -5.81
C VAL A 51 11.44 10.57 -6.50
N ASN A 52 12.77 10.50 -6.34
CA ASN A 52 13.69 11.43 -6.98
C ASN A 52 13.90 11.03 -8.46
N PRO A 53 13.36 11.79 -9.43
CA PRO A 53 13.49 11.47 -10.85
C PRO A 53 14.92 11.59 -11.37
N ARG A 54 15.83 12.24 -10.62
CA ARG A 54 17.26 12.28 -10.98
C ARG A 54 17.98 10.99 -10.61
N ARG A 55 17.50 10.28 -9.58
CA ARG A 55 18.07 9.01 -9.12
C ARG A 55 17.39 7.82 -9.79
N PHE A 56 16.07 7.87 -9.96
CA PHE A 56 15.28 6.85 -10.65
C PHE A 56 14.71 7.45 -11.92
N HIS A 57 15.20 6.97 -13.07
CA HIS A 57 14.80 7.44 -14.39
C HIS A 57 14.97 6.34 -15.43
N ASP A 58 14.34 6.53 -16.58
CA ASP A 58 14.34 5.59 -17.70
C ASP A 58 15.51 5.74 -18.66
N ARG A 59 16.43 6.69 -18.44
CA ARG A 59 17.66 6.76 -19.26
C ARG A 59 18.36 5.39 -19.23
N PRO A 60 18.74 4.84 -20.40
CA PRO A 60 19.33 3.51 -20.49
C PRO A 60 20.55 3.36 -19.58
N VAL A 61 20.61 2.26 -18.84
CA VAL A 61 21.85 1.81 -18.20
C VAL A 61 22.89 1.36 -19.23
N SER A 62 24.16 1.36 -18.83
CA SER A 62 25.26 0.94 -19.69
C SER A 62 25.11 -0.53 -20.14
N GLY A 63 25.79 -0.90 -21.22
CA GLY A 63 25.80 -2.28 -21.71
C GLY A 63 26.30 -3.27 -20.66
N ASP A 64 27.34 -2.91 -19.92
CA ASP A 64 27.93 -3.73 -18.86
C ASP A 64 26.96 -3.91 -17.68
N GLU A 65 26.30 -2.84 -17.22
CA GLU A 65 25.26 -2.94 -16.18
C GLU A 65 24.09 -3.79 -16.64
N ARG A 66 23.62 -3.57 -17.88
CA ARG A 66 22.53 -4.37 -18.45
C ARG A 66 22.90 -5.85 -18.49
N ALA A 67 24.09 -6.20 -18.97
CA ALA A 67 24.56 -7.59 -19.02
C ALA A 67 24.71 -8.18 -17.61
N ARG A 68 25.26 -7.41 -16.65
CA ARG A 68 25.44 -7.83 -15.26
C ARG A 68 24.11 -8.20 -14.60
N TYR A 69 23.07 -7.40 -14.80
CA TYR A 69 21.80 -7.55 -14.10
C TYR A 69 20.70 -8.25 -14.91
N ALA A 70 20.94 -8.56 -16.20
CA ALA A 70 19.96 -9.22 -17.06
C ALA A 70 19.47 -10.56 -16.48
N CYS A 71 18.15 -10.73 -16.46
CA CYS A 71 17.48 -11.99 -16.14
C CYS A 71 16.03 -11.95 -16.64
N ASP A 72 15.35 -13.09 -16.59
CA ASP A 72 13.94 -13.18 -16.96
C ASP A 72 13.05 -12.51 -15.93
N VAL A 73 13.23 -12.87 -14.66
CA VAL A 73 12.39 -12.40 -13.55
C VAL A 73 13.26 -11.94 -12.39
N SER A 74 12.91 -10.81 -11.78
CA SER A 74 13.55 -10.36 -10.54
C SER A 74 12.55 -9.96 -9.46
N PHE A 75 12.99 -10.11 -8.22
CA PHE A 75 12.28 -9.63 -7.05
C PHE A 75 13.28 -9.07 -6.04
N VAL A 76 12.94 -7.92 -5.46
CA VAL A 76 13.75 -7.24 -4.46
C VAL A 76 12.97 -7.27 -3.15
N SER A 77 13.52 -7.82 -2.07
CA SER A 77 12.97 -7.87 -0.69
C SER A 77 14.02 -8.28 0.33
N ASN A 78 13.97 -7.69 1.52
CA ASN A 78 14.75 -8.15 2.68
C ASN A 78 13.98 -9.18 3.53
N HIS A 79 12.80 -9.63 3.07
CA HIS A 79 11.98 -10.61 3.76
C HIS A 79 12.20 -11.99 3.16
N SER A 80 13.33 -12.61 3.49
CA SER A 80 13.81 -13.86 2.92
C SER A 80 13.62 -15.09 3.83
N ILE A 81 13.06 -14.93 5.03
CA ILE A 81 12.82 -16.06 5.93
C ILE A 81 11.65 -16.91 5.41
N ALA A 82 11.81 -18.23 5.33
CA ALA A 82 10.70 -19.12 4.97
C ALA A 82 9.57 -19.03 6.03
N PRO A 83 8.27 -19.03 5.64
CA PRO A 83 7.15 -19.00 6.57
C PRO A 83 7.26 -20.07 7.65
N GLU A 84 7.68 -21.28 7.29
CA GLU A 84 7.81 -22.40 8.22
C GLU A 84 8.87 -22.10 9.30
N ALA A 85 10.02 -21.56 8.90
CA ALA A 85 11.06 -21.14 9.83
C ALA A 85 10.62 -19.95 10.69
N PHE A 86 9.84 -19.02 10.14
CA PHE A 86 9.28 -17.89 10.89
C PHE A 86 8.29 -18.36 11.96
N ILE A 87 7.40 -19.31 11.63
CA ILE A 87 6.46 -19.91 12.58
C ILE A 87 7.18 -20.68 13.67
N GLU A 88 8.20 -21.46 13.30
CA GLU A 88 9.02 -22.19 14.28
C GLU A 88 9.67 -21.23 15.28
N GLN A 89 10.33 -20.17 14.79
CA GLN A 89 10.93 -19.13 15.63
C GLN A 89 9.90 -18.44 16.53
N ALA A 90 8.74 -18.05 15.99
CA ALA A 90 7.68 -17.42 16.75
C ALA A 90 7.07 -18.36 17.81
N SER A 91 7.01 -19.66 17.52
CA SER A 91 6.43 -20.69 18.40
C SER A 91 7.26 -20.96 19.66
N VAL A 92 8.57 -20.69 19.64
CA VAL A 92 9.47 -20.94 20.78
C VAL A 92 9.13 -20.06 21.99
N SER A 93 8.55 -18.88 21.77
CA SER A 93 8.31 -17.88 22.82
C SER A 93 6.85 -17.77 23.27
N ILE A 94 5.97 -18.67 22.82
CA ILE A 94 4.53 -18.62 23.13
C ILE A 94 4.02 -19.96 23.66
N PRO A 95 2.91 -19.98 24.43
CA PRO A 95 2.30 -21.21 24.91
C PRO A 95 1.95 -22.21 23.79
N PRO A 96 1.96 -23.54 24.05
CA PRO A 96 1.67 -24.56 23.03
C PRO A 96 0.31 -24.37 22.32
N GLU A 97 -0.70 -23.88 23.03
CA GLU A 97 -2.01 -23.57 22.45
C GLU A 97 -1.93 -22.44 21.40
N GLN A 98 -1.19 -21.36 21.68
CA GLN A 98 -0.98 -20.27 20.74
C GLN A 98 -0.10 -20.68 19.56
N ALA A 99 0.88 -21.56 19.80
CA ALA A 99 1.67 -22.15 18.72
C ALA A 99 0.84 -23.04 17.80
N ARG A 100 -0.13 -23.80 18.34
CA ARG A 100 -1.12 -24.55 17.55
C ARG A 100 -1.98 -23.61 16.71
N LEU A 101 -2.52 -22.56 17.33
CA LEU A 101 -3.29 -21.53 16.63
C LEU A 101 -2.50 -20.88 15.49
N LEU A 102 -1.24 -20.53 15.72
CA LEU A 102 -0.39 -19.91 14.69
C LEU A 102 -0.22 -20.82 13.46
N ARG A 103 -0.07 -22.13 13.66
CA ARG A 103 -0.01 -23.11 12.56
C ARG A 103 -1.35 -23.23 11.82
N ALA A 104 -2.46 -23.24 12.54
CA ALA A 104 -3.80 -23.24 11.94
C ALA A 104 -4.04 -21.96 11.12
N ILE A 105 -3.58 -20.80 11.60
CA ILE A 105 -3.61 -19.52 10.85
C ILE A 105 -2.79 -19.62 9.57
N ASP A 106 -1.57 -20.15 9.66
CA ASP A 106 -0.71 -20.34 8.49
C ASP A 106 -1.36 -21.21 7.41
N GLU A 107 -1.91 -22.35 7.80
CA GLU A 107 -2.58 -23.28 6.89
C GLU A 107 -3.79 -22.63 6.21
N ASP A 108 -4.68 -22.00 6.98
CA ASP A 108 -5.87 -21.33 6.45
C ASP A 108 -5.49 -20.20 5.48
N PHE A 109 -4.50 -19.38 5.86
CA PHE A 109 -4.06 -18.26 5.04
C PHE A 109 -3.31 -18.71 3.79
N ALA A 110 -2.48 -19.75 3.86
CA ALA A 110 -1.85 -20.33 2.68
C ALA A 110 -2.91 -20.81 1.66
N ALA A 111 -3.94 -21.52 2.12
CA ALA A 111 -5.02 -21.99 1.27
C ALA A 111 -5.84 -20.85 0.64
N ARG A 112 -6.05 -19.75 1.38
CA ARG A 112 -6.74 -18.56 0.87
C ARG A 112 -5.90 -17.79 -0.14
N ILE A 113 -4.63 -17.54 0.16
CA ILE A 113 -3.71 -16.83 -0.72
C ILE A 113 -3.58 -17.57 -2.07
N ALA A 114 -3.54 -18.91 -2.06
CA ALA A 114 -3.50 -19.72 -3.27
C ALA A 114 -4.74 -19.55 -4.18
N ARG A 115 -5.86 -19.09 -3.62
CA ARG A 115 -7.12 -18.82 -4.34
C ARG A 115 -7.39 -17.33 -4.53
N ASP A 116 -6.37 -16.47 -4.41
CA ASP A 116 -6.50 -15.01 -4.53
C ASP A 116 -7.43 -14.37 -3.47
N ASP A 117 -7.57 -15.00 -2.29
CA ASP A 117 -8.41 -14.52 -1.19
C ASP A 117 -7.58 -13.94 -0.05
N VAL A 118 -6.81 -12.89 -0.33
CA VAL A 118 -5.86 -12.34 0.66
C VAL A 118 -6.55 -11.37 1.59
N PRO A 119 -6.46 -11.53 2.93
CA PRO A 119 -7.00 -10.57 3.86
C PRO A 119 -6.18 -9.28 3.81
N ALA A 120 -6.69 -8.28 3.07
CA ALA A 120 -5.98 -7.04 2.79
C ALA A 120 -6.11 -5.97 3.90
N THR A 121 -6.94 -6.21 4.94
CA THR A 121 -7.20 -5.23 5.99
C THR A 121 -7.11 -5.83 7.39
N GLN A 122 -6.86 -4.98 8.37
CA GLN A 122 -6.80 -5.33 9.78
C GLN A 122 -8.13 -5.94 10.30
N PRO A 123 -9.31 -5.30 10.12
CA PRO A 123 -10.60 -5.87 10.50
C PRO A 123 -10.81 -7.30 10.00
N ARG A 124 -10.59 -7.51 8.69
CA ARG A 124 -10.77 -8.81 8.06
C ARG A 124 -9.80 -9.85 8.60
N THR A 125 -8.54 -9.46 8.80
CA THR A 125 -7.51 -10.34 9.37
C THR A 125 -7.88 -10.75 10.81
N ASN A 126 -8.31 -9.81 11.66
CA ASN A 126 -8.71 -10.08 13.04
C ASN A 126 -9.92 -11.02 13.11
N ALA A 127 -10.94 -10.79 12.29
CA ALA A 127 -12.12 -11.65 12.23
C ALA A 127 -11.76 -13.08 11.80
N LEU A 128 -10.87 -13.25 10.82
CA LEU A 128 -10.40 -14.57 10.41
C LEU A 128 -9.61 -15.26 11.53
N ILE A 129 -8.71 -14.55 12.20
CA ILE A 129 -7.95 -15.07 13.34
C ILE A 129 -8.91 -15.57 14.44
N LEU A 130 -9.96 -14.80 14.75
CA LEU A 130 -10.99 -15.19 15.73
C LEU A 130 -11.74 -16.45 15.30
N GLN A 131 -12.17 -16.52 14.03
CA GLN A 131 -12.85 -17.71 13.47
C GLN A 131 -11.96 -18.95 13.49
N ILE A 132 -10.66 -18.80 13.23
CA ILE A 132 -9.69 -19.90 13.31
C ILE A 132 -9.56 -20.37 14.76
N ALA A 133 -9.41 -19.46 15.72
CA ALA A 133 -9.35 -19.82 17.14
C ALA A 133 -10.58 -20.56 17.65
N GLN A 134 -11.78 -20.11 17.26
CA GLN A 134 -13.03 -20.80 17.61
C GLN A 134 -13.06 -22.24 17.06
N ARG A 135 -12.59 -22.46 15.82
CA ARG A 135 -12.47 -23.82 15.25
C ARG A 135 -11.45 -24.68 15.99
N GLU A 136 -10.40 -24.06 16.51
CA GLU A 136 -9.35 -24.70 17.32
C GLU A 136 -9.71 -24.89 18.81
N GLY A 137 -10.95 -24.52 19.19
CA GLY A 137 -11.46 -24.64 20.57
C GLY A 137 -10.86 -23.61 21.54
N ILE A 138 -10.41 -22.46 21.05
CA ILE A 138 -9.77 -21.39 21.83
C ILE A 138 -10.81 -20.28 22.10
N ASP A 139 -11.63 -20.48 23.12
CA ASP A 139 -12.79 -19.63 23.41
C ASP A 139 -12.46 -18.31 24.13
N TRP A 140 -11.24 -18.18 24.69
CA TRP A 140 -10.83 -16.97 25.41
C TRP A 140 -10.40 -15.81 24.50
N MET A 141 -10.30 -16.06 23.19
CA MET A 141 -9.75 -15.06 22.28
C MET A 141 -10.77 -13.95 21.97
N THR A 142 -10.33 -12.71 22.11
CA THR A 142 -11.11 -11.49 21.82
C THR A 142 -10.52 -10.78 20.61
N LEU A 143 -11.18 -9.76 20.08
CA LEU A 143 -10.63 -8.94 18.99
C LEU A 143 -9.31 -8.24 19.39
N ASP A 144 -9.18 -7.83 20.65
CA ASP A 144 -7.91 -7.24 21.15
C ASP A 144 -6.77 -8.27 21.15
N HIS A 145 -7.06 -9.51 21.54
CA HIS A 145 -6.09 -10.62 21.43
C HIS A 145 -5.72 -10.88 19.97
N CYS A 146 -6.71 -10.89 19.06
CA CYS A 146 -6.47 -11.05 17.62
C CYS A 146 -5.54 -9.95 17.09
N ASP A 147 -5.82 -8.69 17.45
CA ASP A 147 -5.06 -7.54 17.00
C ASP A 147 -3.61 -7.53 17.53
N ALA A 148 -3.42 -7.94 18.78
CA ALA A 148 -2.08 -8.13 19.36
C ALA A 148 -1.30 -9.24 18.63
N LEU A 149 -1.92 -10.41 18.41
CA LEU A 149 -1.32 -11.52 17.68
C LEU A 149 -1.00 -11.12 16.23
N ARG A 150 -1.90 -10.38 15.59
CA ARG A 150 -1.74 -9.89 14.22
C ARG A 150 -0.49 -9.03 14.06
N ARG A 151 -0.37 -7.98 14.90
CA ARG A 151 0.79 -7.08 14.88
C ARG A 151 2.10 -7.80 15.20
N ALA A 152 2.06 -8.76 16.12
CA ALA A 152 3.25 -9.46 16.57
C ALA A 152 3.78 -10.43 15.51
N VAL A 153 2.89 -11.15 14.81
CA VAL A 153 3.29 -12.29 13.96
C VAL A 153 2.54 -12.35 12.63
N VAL A 154 1.21 -12.21 12.63
CA VAL A 154 0.40 -12.60 11.46
C VAL A 154 0.61 -11.69 10.24
N ASP A 155 0.74 -10.37 10.41
CA ASP A 155 0.98 -9.46 9.27
C ASP A 155 2.26 -9.83 8.49
N LYS A 156 3.31 -10.17 9.25
CA LYS A 156 4.57 -10.64 8.68
C LYS A 156 4.41 -12.00 8.02
N LEU A 157 3.65 -12.92 8.64
CA LEU A 157 3.37 -14.23 8.07
C LEU A 157 2.62 -14.15 6.73
N ILE A 158 1.53 -13.36 6.66
CA ILE A 158 0.79 -13.09 5.40
C ILE A 158 1.77 -12.60 4.33
N THR A 159 2.60 -11.62 4.69
CA THR A 159 3.60 -11.04 3.78
C THR A 159 4.58 -12.08 3.26
N LEU A 160 5.07 -12.97 4.11
CA LEU A 160 5.99 -14.04 3.70
C LEU A 160 5.31 -15.04 2.77
N ARG A 161 4.11 -15.53 3.13
CA ARG A 161 3.35 -16.50 2.32
C ARG A 161 2.96 -15.91 0.96
N PHE A 162 2.42 -14.71 0.94
CA PHE A 162 2.02 -14.00 -0.27
C PHE A 162 3.17 -13.83 -1.27
N ARG A 163 4.38 -13.56 -0.77
CA ARG A 163 5.56 -13.42 -1.63
C ARG A 163 6.08 -14.78 -2.08
N GLN A 164 6.29 -15.70 -1.15
CA GLN A 164 7.03 -16.92 -1.45
C GLN A 164 6.27 -17.89 -2.32
N GLU A 165 4.94 -17.97 -2.21
CA GLU A 165 4.16 -18.80 -3.12
C GLU A 165 4.38 -18.41 -4.59
N ALA A 166 4.37 -17.11 -4.90
CA ALA A 166 4.63 -16.62 -6.25
C ALA A 166 6.09 -16.91 -6.68
N LEU A 167 7.06 -16.68 -5.81
CA LEU A 167 8.48 -16.92 -6.11
C LEU A 167 8.79 -18.42 -6.31
N GLU A 168 8.17 -19.29 -5.52
CA GLU A 168 8.30 -20.73 -5.66
C GLU A 168 7.67 -21.24 -6.95
N ALA A 169 6.51 -20.70 -7.32
CA ALA A 169 5.91 -20.98 -8.62
C ALA A 169 6.87 -20.60 -9.76
N VAL A 170 7.44 -19.40 -9.75
CA VAL A 170 8.43 -18.95 -10.75
C VAL A 170 9.67 -19.84 -10.75
N SER A 171 10.14 -20.27 -9.58
CA SER A 171 11.33 -21.13 -9.46
C SER A 171 11.15 -22.50 -10.15
N GLY A 172 9.90 -22.98 -10.25
CA GLY A 172 9.54 -24.23 -10.93
C GLY A 172 9.45 -24.12 -12.46
N MET A 173 9.50 -22.91 -13.03
CA MET A 173 9.28 -22.67 -14.46
C MET A 173 10.57 -22.76 -15.32
N GLY A 174 11.74 -22.97 -14.71
CA GLY A 174 13.01 -23.01 -15.43
C GLY A 174 13.50 -21.64 -15.94
N LEU A 175 12.93 -20.55 -15.45
CA LEU A 175 13.30 -19.17 -15.79
C LEU A 175 14.56 -18.72 -15.05
N GLU A 176 15.29 -17.74 -15.62
CA GLU A 176 16.35 -17.07 -14.88
C GLU A 176 15.77 -16.11 -13.83
N LEU A 177 15.51 -16.64 -12.63
CA LEU A 177 15.05 -15.87 -11.47
C LEU A 177 16.24 -15.29 -10.68
N ARG A 178 16.15 -14.01 -10.30
CA ARG A 178 17.12 -13.35 -9.41
C ARG A 178 16.43 -12.68 -8.22
N LEU A 179 16.91 -12.98 -7.01
CA LEU A 179 16.38 -12.46 -5.75
C LEU A 179 17.41 -11.53 -5.09
N TYR A 180 17.01 -10.29 -4.87
CA TYR A 180 17.87 -9.26 -4.26
C TYR A 180 17.38 -8.89 -2.87
N GLY A 181 18.32 -8.75 -1.93
CA GLY A 181 18.07 -8.39 -0.54
C GLY A 181 18.76 -9.32 0.44
N ASN A 182 18.70 -8.96 1.72
CA ASN A 182 19.39 -9.70 2.78
C ASN A 182 18.72 -11.05 3.06
N GLY A 183 19.55 -12.08 3.24
CA GLY A 183 19.15 -13.39 3.77
C GLY A 183 18.58 -14.37 2.76
N TRP A 184 18.51 -14.03 1.46
CA TRP A 184 18.05 -14.97 0.43
C TRP A 184 18.97 -16.17 0.29
N GLU A 185 20.27 -15.98 0.48
CA GLU A 185 21.30 -17.02 0.47
C GLU A 185 21.09 -18.12 1.53
N ASN A 186 20.30 -17.83 2.57
CA ASN A 186 19.94 -18.77 3.63
C ASN A 186 18.55 -19.40 3.43
N HIS A 187 17.84 -19.05 2.37
CA HIS A 187 16.48 -19.55 2.14
C HIS A 187 16.50 -21.02 1.67
N PRO A 188 15.82 -21.95 2.34
CA PRO A 188 15.96 -23.40 2.08
C PRO A 188 15.62 -23.81 0.64
N ARG A 189 14.59 -23.19 0.05
CA ARG A 189 14.13 -23.49 -1.32
C ARG A 189 14.65 -22.53 -2.41
N LEU A 190 15.06 -21.32 -2.04
CA LEU A 190 15.29 -20.22 -3.00
C LEU A 190 16.72 -19.66 -2.99
N ALA A 191 17.62 -20.18 -2.13
CA ALA A 191 18.99 -19.68 -2.00
C ALA A 191 19.79 -19.63 -3.31
N ARG A 192 19.57 -20.58 -4.22
CA ARG A 192 20.25 -20.62 -5.53
C ARG A 192 19.99 -19.40 -6.41
N TYR A 193 18.89 -18.66 -6.16
CA TYR A 193 18.51 -17.47 -6.91
C TYR A 193 19.00 -16.17 -6.25
N ALA A 194 19.61 -16.25 -5.06
CA ALA A 194 20.09 -15.08 -4.33
C ALA A 194 21.18 -14.34 -5.13
N ARG A 195 21.12 -13.01 -5.09
CA ARG A 195 22.11 -12.09 -5.68
C ARG A 195 22.67 -11.09 -4.67
N GLY A 196 22.42 -11.31 -3.39
CA GLY A 196 22.82 -10.43 -2.30
C GLY A 196 21.99 -9.15 -2.20
N PRO A 197 22.33 -8.24 -1.28
CA PRO A 197 21.67 -6.95 -1.17
C PRO A 197 21.91 -6.08 -2.41
N ALA A 198 20.89 -5.33 -2.81
CA ALA A 198 21.00 -4.29 -3.84
C ALA A 198 21.01 -2.90 -3.18
N ALA A 199 21.98 -2.07 -3.54
CA ALA A 199 22.06 -0.69 -3.07
C ALA A 199 20.92 0.15 -3.66
N HIS A 200 20.33 1.02 -2.82
CA HIS A 200 19.33 1.99 -3.27
C HIS A 200 19.95 3.01 -4.23
N GLY A 201 19.25 3.34 -5.32
CA GLY A 201 19.72 4.27 -6.34
C GLY A 201 20.13 3.56 -7.63
N ASP A 202 21.35 3.83 -8.13
CA ASP A 202 21.77 3.41 -9.46
C ASP A 202 21.78 1.90 -9.68
N GLU A 203 22.25 1.12 -8.70
CA GLU A 203 22.21 -0.35 -8.78
C GLU A 203 20.77 -0.87 -8.89
N LEU A 204 19.87 -0.40 -8.01
CA LEU A 204 18.48 -0.81 -8.04
C LEU A 204 17.77 -0.38 -9.34
N ARG A 205 18.05 0.84 -9.84
CA ARG A 205 17.61 1.31 -11.16
C ARG A 205 18.07 0.39 -12.29
N ALA A 206 19.34 -0.03 -12.25
CA ALA A 206 19.90 -0.94 -13.26
C ALA A 206 19.25 -2.32 -13.23
N ILE A 207 18.99 -2.87 -12.04
CA ILE A 207 18.25 -4.13 -11.88
C ILE A 207 16.86 -4.03 -12.53
N TYR A 208 16.12 -2.96 -12.24
CA TYR A 208 14.77 -2.77 -12.80
C TYR A 208 14.76 -2.66 -14.33
N GLN A 209 15.76 -2.00 -14.93
CA GLN A 209 15.87 -1.86 -16.40
C GLN A 209 16.41 -3.11 -17.10
N ALA A 210 17.26 -3.89 -16.44
CA ALA A 210 17.90 -5.07 -17.01
C ALA A 210 17.00 -6.32 -16.91
N THR A 211 16.10 -6.37 -15.93
CA THR A 211 15.13 -7.45 -15.76
C THR A 211 14.02 -7.36 -16.81
N ARG A 212 13.65 -8.47 -17.46
CA ARG A 212 12.51 -8.48 -18.41
C ARG A 212 11.17 -8.27 -17.69
N VAL A 213 10.97 -8.95 -16.56
CA VAL A 213 9.78 -8.84 -15.71
C VAL A 213 10.15 -8.69 -14.23
N ASN A 214 9.81 -7.56 -13.62
CA ASN A 214 9.94 -7.37 -12.18
C ASN A 214 8.65 -7.81 -11.47
N LEU A 215 8.73 -8.33 -10.24
CA LEU A 215 7.55 -8.70 -9.46
C LEU A 215 7.25 -7.68 -8.36
N GLN A 216 5.98 -7.31 -8.25
CA GLN A 216 5.44 -6.55 -7.13
C GLN A 216 4.53 -7.44 -6.29
N LEU A 217 4.99 -7.82 -5.09
CA LEU A 217 4.37 -8.82 -4.23
C LEU A 217 4.08 -8.24 -2.83
N MET A 218 3.09 -7.36 -2.75
CA MET A 218 2.65 -6.71 -1.51
C MET A 218 1.20 -7.08 -1.17
N PRO A 219 0.92 -7.70 0.01
CA PRO A 219 -0.44 -8.11 0.37
C PRO A 219 -1.35 -6.95 0.82
N THR A 220 -0.78 -5.77 1.07
CA THR A 220 -1.50 -4.58 1.56
C THR A 220 -1.80 -3.58 0.42
N GLY A 221 -1.77 -4.03 -0.83
CA GLY A 221 -1.93 -3.19 -2.02
C GLY A 221 -0.62 -2.94 -2.78
N ALA A 222 -0.77 -2.70 -4.09
CA ALA A 222 0.34 -2.63 -5.03
C ALA A 222 1.07 -1.28 -5.02
N ILE A 223 0.43 -0.19 -4.58
CA ILE A 223 1.04 1.15 -4.51
C ILE A 223 2.10 1.17 -3.40
N HIS A 224 3.30 0.73 -3.74
CA HIS A 224 4.43 0.59 -2.83
C HIS A 224 5.67 1.25 -3.43
N GLN A 225 6.54 1.79 -2.59
CA GLN A 225 7.71 2.56 -3.01
C GLN A 225 8.56 1.86 -4.08
N ARG A 226 8.78 0.55 -3.96
CA ARG A 226 9.57 -0.23 -4.95
C ARG A 226 8.92 -0.34 -6.33
N LEU A 227 7.59 -0.46 -6.39
CA LEU A 227 6.87 -0.42 -7.66
C LEU A 227 7.06 0.94 -8.31
N ILE A 228 6.87 2.01 -7.54
CA ILE A 228 6.99 3.39 -8.03
C ILE A 228 8.42 3.66 -8.51
N GLU A 229 9.45 3.36 -7.72
CA GLU A 229 10.87 3.52 -8.10
C GLU A 229 11.22 2.70 -9.35
N GLY A 230 10.67 1.49 -9.48
CA GLY A 230 10.87 0.64 -10.64
C GLY A 230 10.20 1.18 -11.91
N LEU A 231 8.98 1.67 -11.81
CA LEU A 231 8.29 2.32 -12.93
C LEU A 231 9.01 3.60 -13.36
N PHE A 232 9.48 4.44 -12.43
CA PHE A 232 10.34 5.59 -12.72
C PHE A 232 11.60 5.18 -13.47
N SER A 233 12.18 4.03 -13.09
CA SER A 233 13.39 3.48 -13.72
C SER A 233 13.14 2.93 -15.13
N GLY A 234 11.88 2.84 -15.59
CA GLY A 234 11.51 2.21 -16.86
C GLY A 234 11.40 0.70 -16.81
N GLY A 235 11.31 0.10 -15.62
CA GLY A 235 11.06 -1.33 -15.45
C GLY A 235 9.62 -1.71 -15.78
N PHE A 236 9.42 -2.95 -16.23
CA PHE A 236 8.10 -3.57 -16.41
C PHE A 236 7.78 -4.47 -15.21
N PHE A 237 6.55 -4.43 -14.71
CA PHE A 237 6.13 -5.16 -13.51
C PHE A 237 4.91 -6.05 -13.77
N LEU A 238 4.94 -7.26 -13.23
CA LEU A 238 3.73 -8.00 -12.91
C LEU A 238 3.39 -7.79 -11.44
N ILE A 239 2.10 -7.58 -11.18
CA ILE A 239 1.60 -7.13 -9.88
C ILE A 239 0.70 -8.23 -9.32
N ARG A 240 1.05 -8.78 -8.15
CA ARG A 240 0.12 -9.67 -7.46
C ARG A 240 -0.99 -8.83 -6.84
N ARG A 241 -2.20 -8.98 -7.35
CA ARG A 241 -3.36 -8.17 -6.94
C ARG A 241 -3.83 -8.53 -5.55
N THR A 242 -4.52 -7.60 -4.94
CA THR A 242 -5.23 -7.75 -3.69
C THR A 242 -6.61 -7.12 -3.83
N ALA A 243 -7.53 -7.42 -2.91
CA ALA A 243 -8.84 -6.78 -2.91
C ALA A 243 -8.72 -5.24 -2.82
N ALA A 244 -7.71 -4.72 -2.11
CA ALA A 244 -7.46 -3.28 -1.98
C ALA A 244 -7.14 -2.61 -3.31
N ASP A 245 -6.58 -3.34 -4.28
CA ASP A 245 -6.22 -2.79 -5.58
C ASP A 245 -7.40 -2.61 -6.53
N THR A 246 -8.56 -3.19 -6.23
CA THR A 246 -9.69 -3.31 -7.16
C THR A 246 -10.99 -2.73 -6.62
N CYS A 247 -10.92 -1.93 -5.55
CA CYS A 247 -12.10 -1.30 -4.94
C CYS A 247 -12.43 0.10 -5.47
N GLY A 248 -11.70 0.61 -6.47
CA GLY A 248 -11.90 1.96 -7.01
C GLY A 248 -13.30 2.25 -7.54
N ASP A 249 -13.96 1.25 -8.12
CA ASP A 249 -15.35 1.36 -8.58
C ASP A 249 -16.29 1.65 -7.41
N VAL A 250 -16.18 0.86 -6.34
CA VAL A 250 -17.00 1.00 -5.14
C VAL A 250 -16.67 2.29 -4.39
N TYR A 251 -15.37 2.64 -4.28
CA TYR A 251 -14.94 3.90 -3.67
C TYR A 251 -15.53 5.12 -4.38
N GLY A 252 -15.47 5.17 -5.71
CA GLY A 252 -16.00 6.30 -6.47
C GLY A 252 -17.51 6.47 -6.30
N GLU A 253 -18.27 5.38 -6.21
CA GLU A 253 -19.72 5.42 -5.97
C GLU A 253 -20.06 5.99 -4.58
N ILE A 254 -19.36 5.55 -3.54
CA ILE A 254 -19.56 6.03 -2.17
C ILE A 254 -19.08 7.47 -2.03
N GLU A 255 -17.92 7.82 -2.59
CA GLU A 255 -17.39 9.19 -2.54
C GLU A 255 -18.33 10.18 -3.22
N ALA A 256 -18.82 9.85 -4.42
CA ALA A 256 -19.78 10.69 -5.13
C ALA A 256 -21.05 10.91 -4.31
N TYR A 257 -21.54 9.87 -3.64
CA TYR A 257 -22.67 9.98 -2.72
C TYR A 257 -22.37 10.91 -1.54
N CYS A 258 -21.19 10.79 -0.92
CA CYS A 258 -20.78 11.67 0.18
C CYS A 258 -20.74 13.14 -0.25
N LEU A 259 -20.19 13.43 -1.43
CA LEU A 259 -20.12 14.79 -1.96
C LEU A 259 -21.51 15.37 -2.27
N GLN A 260 -22.41 14.57 -2.85
CA GLN A 260 -23.77 15.01 -3.18
C GLN A 260 -24.61 15.32 -1.94
N ASN A 261 -24.35 14.62 -0.83
CA ASN A 261 -25.13 14.72 0.40
C ASN A 261 -24.40 15.45 1.54
N ASN A 262 -23.24 16.06 1.27
CA ASN A 262 -22.39 16.74 2.27
C ASN A 262 -22.07 15.86 3.50
N ILE A 263 -21.71 14.59 3.26
CA ILE A 263 -21.32 13.66 4.31
C ILE A 263 -19.83 13.84 4.61
N GLU A 264 -19.54 14.29 5.83
CA GLU A 264 -18.18 14.65 6.28
C GLU A 264 -17.63 13.69 7.36
N SER A 265 -18.37 12.65 7.72
CA SER A 265 -17.94 11.66 8.73
C SER A 265 -18.47 10.27 8.44
N ASP A 266 -17.77 9.24 8.93
CA ASP A 266 -18.20 7.85 8.78
C ASP A 266 -19.50 7.57 9.52
N LEU A 267 -19.75 8.21 10.66
CA LEU A 267 -21.02 8.10 11.37
C LEU A 267 -22.20 8.61 10.52
N ALA A 268 -22.03 9.74 9.84
CA ALA A 268 -23.04 10.26 8.92
C ALA A 268 -23.21 9.36 7.69
N LEU A 269 -22.13 8.76 7.19
CA LEU A 269 -22.17 7.79 6.09
C LEU A 269 -22.95 6.52 6.49
N ILE A 270 -22.71 5.99 7.69
CA ILE A 270 -23.43 4.83 8.23
C ILE A 270 -24.92 5.14 8.39
N ALA A 271 -25.27 6.28 9.00
CA ALA A 271 -26.66 6.69 9.15
C ALA A 271 -27.37 6.87 7.79
N ALA A 272 -26.65 7.37 6.77
CA ALA A 272 -27.17 7.47 5.42
C ALA A 272 -27.39 6.08 4.78
N ALA A 273 -26.52 5.11 5.05
CA ALA A 273 -26.65 3.74 4.56
C ALA A 273 -27.86 2.98 5.14
N ASP A 274 -28.30 3.34 6.34
CA ASP A 274 -29.52 2.79 6.95
C ASP A 274 -30.80 3.28 6.26
N THR A 275 -30.73 4.42 5.57
CA THR A 275 -31.90 5.07 4.93
C THR A 275 -31.87 4.99 3.40
N ASP A 276 -30.69 4.98 2.79
CA ASP A 276 -30.49 4.81 1.35
C ASP A 276 -29.89 3.44 1.03
N ARG A 277 -30.74 2.57 0.45
CA ARG A 277 -30.38 1.20 0.07
C ARG A 277 -29.21 1.13 -0.92
N ARG A 278 -29.01 2.16 -1.76
CA ARG A 278 -27.94 2.18 -2.75
C ARG A 278 -26.57 2.32 -2.06
N VAL A 279 -26.38 3.34 -1.23
CA VAL A 279 -25.10 3.51 -0.51
C VAL A 279 -24.87 2.37 0.48
N GLY A 280 -25.93 1.85 1.12
CA GLY A 280 -25.86 0.64 1.92
C GLY A 280 -25.33 -0.56 1.14
N ALA A 281 -25.83 -0.81 -0.08
CA ALA A 281 -25.33 -1.89 -0.93
C ALA A 281 -23.85 -1.71 -1.35
N HIS A 282 -23.40 -0.47 -1.61
CA HIS A 282 -22.00 -0.20 -1.92
C HIS A 282 -21.10 -0.45 -0.69
N LEU A 283 -21.52 -0.04 0.51
CA LEU A 283 -20.79 -0.32 1.75
C LEU A 283 -20.71 -1.83 2.05
N GLU A 284 -21.80 -2.58 1.83
CA GLU A 284 -21.76 -4.04 1.99
C GLU A 284 -20.81 -4.70 1.01
N ARG A 285 -20.83 -4.30 -0.27
CA ARG A 285 -19.84 -4.78 -1.26
C ARG A 285 -18.40 -4.48 -0.84
N LEU A 286 -18.17 -3.30 -0.26
CA LEU A 286 -16.85 -2.94 0.25
C LEU A 286 -16.47 -3.79 1.47
N ARG A 287 -17.41 -4.03 2.39
CA ARG A 287 -17.24 -4.90 3.56
C ARG A 287 -16.89 -6.31 3.15
N GLU A 288 -17.61 -6.89 2.20
CA GLU A 288 -17.33 -8.24 1.68
C GLU A 288 -15.92 -8.36 1.06
N ARG A 289 -15.47 -7.33 0.33
CA ARG A 289 -14.16 -7.34 -0.33
C ARG A 289 -13.01 -7.09 0.64
N LEU A 290 -13.13 -6.09 1.49
CA LEU A 290 -12.02 -5.55 2.26
C LEU A 290 -12.11 -5.87 3.75
N PHE A 291 -13.30 -5.90 4.34
CA PHE A 291 -13.48 -5.89 5.80
C PHE A 291 -14.12 -7.17 6.32
N ALA A 292 -14.42 -7.18 7.62
CA ALA A 292 -15.24 -8.20 8.24
C ALA A 292 -16.71 -7.76 8.21
N PRO A 293 -17.67 -8.68 7.98
CA PRO A 293 -19.09 -8.38 8.11
C PRO A 293 -19.42 -7.81 9.49
N GLY A 294 -20.19 -6.71 9.53
CA GLY A 294 -20.68 -6.09 10.77
C GLY A 294 -19.72 -5.12 11.46
N GLU A 295 -18.47 -4.97 11.00
CA GLU A 295 -17.58 -3.94 11.53
C GLU A 295 -17.79 -2.59 10.80
N PRO A 296 -17.94 -1.47 11.52
CA PRO A 296 -17.94 -0.15 10.91
C PRO A 296 -16.54 0.15 10.37
N TYR A 297 -16.47 0.74 9.18
CA TYR A 297 -15.22 1.29 8.69
C TYR A 297 -14.95 2.61 9.40
N ASP A 298 -13.80 2.72 10.05
CA ASP A 298 -13.32 3.98 10.62
C ASP A 298 -12.35 4.65 9.65
N GLY A 299 -12.67 5.87 9.23
CA GLY A 299 -11.84 6.73 8.39
C GLY A 299 -12.17 6.77 6.90
N LEU A 300 -13.31 6.28 6.40
CA LEU A 300 -13.54 6.10 4.94
C LEU A 300 -13.68 7.45 4.28
N VAL A 301 -14.47 8.30 4.92
CA VAL A 301 -14.65 9.68 4.49
C VAL A 301 -13.32 10.43 4.55
N ALA A 302 -12.49 10.17 5.56
CA ALA A 302 -11.15 10.75 5.66
C ALA A 302 -10.21 10.24 4.56
N ASP A 303 -10.34 8.99 4.13
CA ASP A 303 -9.59 8.42 3.01
C ASP A 303 -10.04 9.01 1.66
N PHE A 304 -11.32 9.31 1.48
CA PHE A 304 -11.76 10.05 0.29
C PHE A 304 -11.19 11.47 0.26
N GLU A 305 -11.19 12.18 1.38
CA GLU A 305 -10.50 13.47 1.47
C GLU A 305 -9.01 13.35 1.13
N LEU A 306 -8.36 12.31 1.64
CA LEU A 306 -6.97 11.99 1.38
C LEU A 306 -6.70 11.74 -0.11
N ALA A 307 -7.55 10.96 -0.78
CA ALA A 307 -7.47 10.68 -2.21
C ALA A 307 -7.59 11.96 -3.04
N ARG A 308 -8.58 12.81 -2.73
CA ARG A 308 -8.77 14.12 -3.37
C ARG A 308 -7.56 15.04 -3.17
N ALA A 309 -7.04 15.11 -1.95
CA ALA A 309 -5.88 15.93 -1.62
C ALA A 309 -4.61 15.46 -2.36
N ARG A 310 -4.44 14.15 -2.52
CA ARG A 310 -3.34 13.54 -3.29
C ARG A 310 -3.50 13.71 -4.80
N GLY A 311 -4.74 13.81 -5.27
CA GLY A 311 -5.09 13.93 -6.68
C GLY A 311 -5.01 12.61 -7.45
N PHE A 312 -5.14 11.46 -6.78
CA PHE A 312 -5.20 10.14 -7.40
C PHE A 312 -6.05 9.16 -6.57
N PRO A 313 -6.57 8.07 -7.17
CA PRO A 313 -7.45 7.11 -6.49
C PRO A 313 -6.80 6.35 -5.32
N LEU A 314 -7.62 5.76 -4.45
CA LEU A 314 -7.15 4.98 -3.30
C LEU A 314 -6.55 3.62 -3.67
N ASP A 315 -6.83 3.12 -4.88
CA ASP A 315 -6.45 1.79 -5.33
C ASP A 315 -5.49 1.83 -6.54
N ALA A 316 -4.72 0.75 -6.70
CA ALA A 316 -3.73 0.66 -7.75
C ALA A 316 -4.35 0.59 -9.15
N ARG A 317 -5.54 -0.01 -9.30
CA ARG A 317 -6.22 -0.12 -10.60
C ARG A 317 -6.65 1.24 -11.12
N GLY A 318 -7.13 2.13 -10.25
CA GLY A 318 -7.45 3.51 -10.59
C GLY A 318 -6.22 4.37 -10.87
N LEU A 319 -5.10 4.12 -10.19
CA LEU A 319 -3.85 4.87 -10.40
C LEU A 319 -3.09 4.45 -11.66
N LEU A 320 -3.02 3.16 -11.96
CA LEU A 320 -2.13 2.60 -12.99
C LEU A 320 -2.93 2.24 -14.25
N PRO A 321 -2.75 2.96 -15.36
CA PRO A 321 -3.33 2.57 -16.64
C PRO A 321 -2.97 1.12 -16.99
N ARG A 322 -3.94 0.38 -17.53
CA ARG A 322 -3.76 -1.04 -17.92
C ARG A 322 -3.32 -1.94 -16.76
N TYR A 323 -3.74 -1.63 -15.53
CA TYR A 323 -3.47 -2.47 -14.35
C TYR A 323 -3.88 -3.92 -14.57
N ASP A 324 -5.08 -4.16 -15.12
CA ASP A 324 -5.62 -5.50 -15.32
C ASP A 324 -4.78 -6.35 -16.29
N ASP A 325 -4.00 -5.72 -17.17
CA ASP A 325 -3.14 -6.43 -18.13
C ASP A 325 -1.88 -7.02 -17.47
N VAL A 326 -1.52 -6.56 -16.27
CA VAL A 326 -0.31 -6.98 -15.54
C VAL A 326 -0.60 -7.55 -14.16
N ALA A 327 -1.86 -7.58 -13.77
CA ALA A 327 -2.32 -8.04 -12.47
C ALA A 327 -2.60 -9.55 -12.49
N PHE A 328 -2.15 -10.26 -11.47
CA PHE A 328 -2.43 -11.68 -11.26
C PHE A 328 -2.81 -11.96 -9.80
N GLY A 329 -3.68 -12.92 -9.58
CA GLY A 329 -4.09 -13.40 -8.26
C GLY A 329 -3.53 -14.77 -7.90
N THR A 330 -3.37 -15.62 -8.91
CA THR A 330 -2.97 -17.03 -8.76
C THR A 330 -1.66 -17.33 -9.48
N THR A 331 -1.04 -18.46 -9.12
CA THR A 331 0.19 -18.95 -9.77
C THR A 331 -0.04 -19.32 -11.24
N GLY A 332 -1.24 -19.78 -11.60
CA GLY A 332 -1.62 -20.06 -12.99
C GLY A 332 -1.71 -18.79 -13.84
N GLU A 333 -2.33 -17.73 -13.32
CA GLU A 333 -2.35 -16.42 -13.98
C GLU A 333 -0.95 -15.83 -14.11
N LEU A 334 -0.12 -15.93 -13.06
CA LEU A 334 1.29 -15.52 -13.11
C LEU A 334 2.05 -16.23 -14.24
N ALA A 335 1.88 -17.55 -14.36
CA ALA A 335 2.52 -18.33 -15.42
C ALA A 335 2.09 -17.88 -16.82
N ALA A 336 0.79 -17.62 -17.01
CA ALA A 336 0.25 -17.14 -18.28
C ALA A 336 0.83 -15.77 -18.66
N LEU A 337 0.86 -14.82 -17.72
CA LEU A 337 1.44 -13.49 -17.95
C LEU A 337 2.94 -13.56 -18.20
N LEU A 338 3.69 -14.38 -17.47
CA LEU A 338 5.12 -14.57 -17.73
C LEU A 338 5.38 -15.15 -19.11
N ASN A 339 4.63 -16.18 -19.52
CA ASN A 339 4.75 -16.77 -20.85
C ASN A 339 4.49 -15.74 -21.96
N GLN A 340 3.49 -14.87 -21.77
CA GLN A 340 3.23 -13.76 -22.70
C GLN A 340 4.37 -12.74 -22.69
N PHE A 341 4.63 -12.13 -21.53
CA PHE A 341 5.46 -10.94 -21.45
C PHE A 341 6.94 -11.22 -21.49
N LEU A 342 7.43 -12.44 -21.32
CA LEU A 342 8.85 -12.71 -21.56
C LEU A 342 9.20 -12.53 -23.04
N HIS A 343 8.32 -12.95 -23.95
CA HIS A 343 8.60 -12.95 -25.39
C HIS A 343 8.15 -11.68 -26.12
N ASP A 344 7.33 -10.83 -25.50
CA ASP A 344 6.79 -9.63 -26.13
C ASP A 344 7.32 -8.32 -25.50
N GLU A 345 8.46 -7.84 -26.00
CA GLU A 345 9.03 -6.58 -25.52
C GLU A 345 8.21 -5.36 -25.90
N ALA A 346 7.52 -5.39 -27.05
CA ALA A 346 6.70 -4.28 -27.50
C ALA A 346 5.52 -4.07 -26.53
N ALA A 347 4.81 -5.13 -26.17
CA ALA A 347 3.71 -5.07 -25.21
C ALA A 347 4.18 -4.59 -23.83
N ARG A 348 5.36 -5.04 -23.35
CA ARG A 348 5.93 -4.54 -22.08
C ARG A 348 6.14 -3.03 -22.12
N ARG A 349 6.70 -2.49 -23.20
CA ARG A 349 6.93 -1.05 -23.36
C ARG A 349 5.63 -0.25 -23.48
N GLU A 350 4.66 -0.79 -24.22
CA GLU A 350 3.35 -0.18 -24.42
C GLU A 350 2.58 -0.01 -23.11
N ILE A 351 2.69 -0.97 -22.19
CA ILE A 351 2.06 -0.91 -20.86
C ILE A 351 2.87 -0.06 -19.87
N ALA A 352 4.19 -0.27 -19.79
CA ALA A 352 5.03 0.41 -18.79
C ALA A 352 5.09 1.93 -19.01
N GLY A 353 5.02 2.41 -20.25
CA GLY A 353 5.07 3.84 -20.59
C GLY A 353 3.96 4.66 -19.90
N PRO A 354 2.68 4.37 -20.13
CA PRO A 354 1.56 5.02 -19.46
C PRO A 354 1.59 4.90 -17.93
N GLN A 355 1.93 3.71 -17.39
CA GLN A 355 2.07 3.53 -15.94
C GLN A 355 3.17 4.42 -15.34
N ARG A 356 4.32 4.50 -16.00
CA ARG A 356 5.40 5.42 -15.64
C ARG A 356 4.95 6.87 -15.67
N SER A 357 4.19 7.27 -16.69
CA SER A 357 3.66 8.64 -16.79
C SER A 357 2.76 8.96 -15.60
N ALA A 358 1.85 8.05 -15.23
CA ALA A 358 0.96 8.23 -14.09
C ALA A 358 1.76 8.39 -12.78
N VAL A 359 2.75 7.51 -12.53
CA VAL A 359 3.55 7.64 -11.30
C VAL A 359 4.44 8.89 -11.30
N ASN A 360 4.98 9.33 -12.44
CA ASN A 360 5.74 10.58 -12.53
C ASN A 360 4.89 11.80 -12.15
N GLN A 361 3.62 11.81 -12.59
CA GLN A 361 2.67 12.89 -12.31
C GLN A 361 2.32 13.00 -10.82
N HIS A 362 2.26 11.87 -10.09
CA HIS A 362 1.79 11.87 -8.71
C HIS A 362 2.92 11.74 -7.68
N PHE A 363 3.99 11.01 -7.98
CA PHE A 363 5.02 10.61 -7.02
C PHE A 363 6.38 11.27 -7.26
N SER A 364 6.57 12.17 -8.23
CA SER A 364 7.86 12.86 -8.36
C SER A 364 8.04 13.92 -7.26
N TYR A 365 9.29 14.24 -6.90
CA TYR A 365 9.58 15.41 -6.05
C TYR A 365 9.00 16.70 -6.66
N ASP A 366 9.06 16.87 -7.97
CA ASP A 366 8.52 18.06 -8.63
C ASP A 366 7.00 18.17 -8.43
N ALA A 367 6.26 17.07 -8.59
CA ALA A 367 4.83 17.02 -8.33
C ALA A 367 4.50 17.28 -6.85
N ALA A 368 5.26 16.68 -5.93
CA ALA A 368 5.08 16.87 -4.49
C ALA A 368 5.36 18.32 -4.06
N LEU A 369 6.48 18.90 -4.52
CA LEU A 369 6.85 20.28 -4.23
C LEU A 369 5.85 21.27 -4.82
N LYS A 370 5.37 21.02 -6.05
CA LYS A 370 4.32 21.85 -6.65
C LYS A 370 3.06 21.87 -5.78
N ARG A 371 2.56 20.70 -5.36
CA ARG A 371 1.40 20.61 -4.45
C ARG A 371 1.65 21.34 -3.14
N MET A 372 2.83 21.17 -2.55
CA MET A 372 3.21 21.84 -1.31
C MET A 372 3.20 23.37 -1.45
N PHE A 373 3.80 23.91 -2.51
CA PHE A 373 3.85 25.35 -2.74
C PHE A 373 2.47 25.93 -3.07
N ASP A 374 1.69 25.26 -3.91
CA ASP A 374 0.32 25.67 -4.24
C ASP A 374 -0.54 25.70 -2.96
N PHE A 375 -0.43 24.68 -2.12
CA PHE A 375 -1.14 24.61 -0.84
C PHE A 375 -0.73 25.73 0.12
N ALA A 376 0.58 25.93 0.31
CA ALA A 376 1.10 26.97 1.20
C ALA A 376 0.70 28.37 0.72
N ALA A 377 0.79 28.63 -0.58
CA ALA A 377 0.34 29.90 -1.17
C ALA A 377 -1.15 30.14 -0.92
N ALA A 378 -2.00 29.14 -1.14
CA ALA A 378 -3.43 29.24 -0.88
C ALA A 378 -3.73 29.46 0.61
N HIS A 379 -3.00 28.80 1.52
CA HIS A 379 -3.13 28.98 2.96
C HIS A 379 -2.78 30.41 3.39
N PHE A 380 -1.62 30.93 2.98
CA PHE A 380 -1.20 32.28 3.35
C PHE A 380 -2.06 33.38 2.74
N ALA A 381 -2.59 33.17 1.52
CA ALA A 381 -3.56 34.09 0.93
C ALA A 381 -4.84 34.20 1.77
N ARG A 382 -5.37 33.06 2.25
CA ARG A 382 -6.53 33.06 3.17
C ARG A 382 -6.22 33.75 4.49
N LEU A 383 -5.03 33.54 5.03
CA LEU A 383 -4.60 34.19 6.28
C LEU A 383 -4.51 35.71 6.13
N ALA A 384 -3.90 36.20 5.03
CA ALA A 384 -3.82 37.62 4.74
C ALA A 384 -5.21 38.27 4.58
N ALA A 385 -6.14 37.60 3.89
CA ALA A 385 -7.51 38.07 3.75
C ALA A 385 -8.24 38.21 5.10
N LYS A 386 -8.08 37.23 6.01
CA LYS A 386 -8.66 37.28 7.36
C LYS A 386 -8.09 38.44 8.19
N THR A 387 -6.79 38.72 8.08
CA THR A 387 -6.15 39.85 8.78
C THR A 387 -6.70 41.19 8.29
N ASN A 388 -6.81 41.38 6.98
CA ASN A 388 -7.35 42.61 6.40
C ASN A 388 -8.81 42.86 6.81
N GLN A 389 -9.63 41.80 6.86
CA GLN A 389 -11.01 41.92 7.33
C GLN A 389 -11.09 42.35 8.81
N ARG A 390 -10.23 41.80 9.68
CA ARG A 390 -10.19 42.20 11.10
C ARG A 390 -9.76 43.66 11.27
N SER A 391 -8.77 44.12 10.51
CA SER A 391 -8.32 45.52 10.54
C SER A 391 -9.42 46.49 10.10
N LEU A 392 -10.22 46.12 9.09
CA LEU A 392 -11.37 46.92 8.65
C LEU A 392 -12.46 46.99 9.71
N VAL A 393 -12.80 45.87 10.35
CA VAL A 393 -13.79 45.85 11.44
C VAL A 393 -13.31 46.71 12.62
N SER A 394 -12.05 46.57 13.05
CA SER A 394 -11.51 47.39 14.13
C SER A 394 -11.46 48.89 13.82
N ALA A 395 -11.36 49.26 12.54
CA ALA A 395 -11.35 50.66 12.10
C ALA A 395 -12.76 51.27 11.96
N ILE A 396 -13.80 50.43 11.84
CA ILE A 396 -15.21 50.87 11.83
C ILE A 396 -15.72 51.05 13.27
N ASP A 397 -15.24 50.23 14.19
CA ASP A 397 -15.63 50.28 15.61
C ASP A 397 -14.91 51.37 16.42
N SER A 398 -13.86 51.98 15.86
CA SER A 398 -13.10 53.11 16.43
C SER A 398 -13.56 54.44 15.84
#